data_AF-A0A3R7WIE5-F1
#
_entry.id   AF-A0A3R7WIE5-F1
#
_cell.length_a   1.000
_cell.length_b   1.000
_cell.length_c   1.000
_cell.angle_alpha   90.00
_cell.angle_beta   90.00
_cell.angle_gamma   90.00
#
_symmetry.space_group_name_H-M   'P 1'
#
loop_
_entity.id
_entity.type
_entity.pdbx_description
1 polymer ?
#
loop_
_entity_poly.entity_id
_entity_poly.type
_entity_poly.pdbx_seq_one_letter_code
_entity_poly.pdbx_strand_id
1 'polypeptide(L)'
;MSTQNKNSPTDKTKNKRYIFAHREGDEYSCIKITEGKFIGTIYHYGKVSFAPESEMKEGKLPMKFDYTVALNPTEYNLNENQEFIDYIGDILLELLEEQVKSGKAIT
;
A
#
# COMPACT_ATOMS: atom_id res chain seq x y z
N MET A 1 -25.20 -17.41 -9.82
CA MET A 1 -24.24 -18.19 -9.02
C MET A 1 -22.85 -17.69 -9.36
N SER A 2 -22.12 -17.28 -8.33
CA SER A 2 -20.90 -16.48 -8.36
C SER A 2 -19.74 -17.18 -9.08
N THR A 3 -19.23 -16.58 -10.14
CA THR A 3 -17.95 -17.00 -10.74
C THR A 3 -16.83 -16.28 -10.00
N GLN A 4 -16.08 -17.05 -9.20
CA GLN A 4 -14.81 -16.69 -8.58
C GLN A 4 -13.98 -15.80 -9.50
N ASN A 5 -13.70 -14.58 -9.04
CA ASN A 5 -12.70 -13.72 -9.65
C ASN A 5 -11.34 -14.41 -9.49
N LYS A 6 -10.81 -14.79 -10.65
CA LYS A 6 -9.54 -15.45 -10.91
C LYS A 6 -8.42 -14.82 -10.08
N ASN A 7 -8.07 -15.50 -9.00
CA ASN A 7 -6.82 -15.33 -8.29
C ASN A 7 -5.71 -15.59 -9.32
N SER A 8 -5.16 -14.54 -9.93
CA SER A 8 -4.01 -14.66 -10.83
C SER A 8 -2.85 -15.26 -10.04
N PRO A 9 -2.41 -16.49 -10.36
CA PRO A 9 -1.24 -17.09 -9.75
C PRO A 9 -0.05 -16.69 -10.62
N THR A 10 0.44 -15.46 -10.46
CA THR A 10 1.66 -15.04 -11.16
C THR A 10 2.74 -14.70 -10.15
N ASP A 11 3.69 -15.62 -10.11
CA ASP A 11 5.10 -15.40 -9.84
C ASP A 11 5.54 -15.26 -8.36
N LYS A 12 5.93 -16.44 -7.84
CA LYS A 12 7.13 -16.70 -7.04
C LYS A 12 7.15 -16.19 -5.60
N THR A 13 7.13 -17.18 -4.71
CA THR A 13 7.94 -17.35 -3.49
C THR A 13 9.12 -16.36 -3.35
N LYS A 14 8.82 -15.12 -3.05
CA LYS A 14 9.67 -14.19 -2.31
C LYS A 14 8.82 -13.79 -1.12
N ASN A 15 9.39 -13.83 0.08
CA ASN A 15 8.80 -13.20 1.24
C ASN A 15 8.43 -11.76 0.85
N LYS A 16 7.15 -11.53 0.52
CA LYS A 16 6.66 -10.19 0.23
C LYS A 16 6.39 -9.58 1.59
N ARG A 17 6.92 -8.38 1.78
CA ARG A 17 6.76 -7.60 3.02
C ARG A 17 5.29 -7.26 3.31
N TYR A 18 4.46 -7.29 2.27
CA TYR A 18 3.02 -7.09 2.34
C TYR A 18 2.27 -7.94 1.32
N ILE A 19 0.97 -8.14 1.56
CA ILE A 19 0.03 -8.79 0.63
C ILE A 19 -1.21 -7.92 0.45
N PHE A 20 -1.82 -7.99 -0.74
CA PHE A 20 -3.12 -7.36 -0.95
C PHE A 20 -4.21 -8.21 -0.32
N ALA A 21 -5.05 -7.55 0.47
CA ALA A 21 -6.27 -8.10 1.03
C ALA A 21 -7.46 -7.36 0.38
N HIS A 22 -8.48 -8.12 -0.03
CA HIS A 22 -9.75 -7.55 -0.45
C HIS A 22 -10.80 -7.95 0.57
N ARG A 23 -11.52 -6.98 1.11
CA ARG A 23 -12.67 -7.26 1.97
C ARG A 23 -13.89 -7.35 1.07
N GLU A 24 -14.55 -8.50 1.09
CA GLU A 24 -15.76 -8.73 0.28
C GLU A 24 -16.82 -7.71 0.67
N GLY A 25 -17.11 -6.76 -0.24
CA GLY A 25 -18.05 -5.65 -0.01
C GLY A 25 -17.41 -4.25 -0.05
N ASP A 26 -16.08 -4.14 -0.06
CA ASP A 26 -15.38 -2.86 -0.11
C ASP A 26 -14.73 -2.62 -1.47
N GLU A 27 -14.89 -1.41 -2.03
CA GLU A 27 -14.31 -1.02 -3.33
C GLU A 27 -12.80 -0.71 -3.25
N TYR A 28 -12.23 -0.76 -2.04
CA TYR A 28 -10.84 -0.38 -1.79
C TYR A 28 -9.92 -1.58 -1.55
N SER A 29 -8.67 -1.43 -2.00
CA SER A 29 -7.61 -2.44 -1.83
C SER A 29 -6.96 -2.28 -0.46
N CYS A 30 -7.09 -3.28 0.40
CA CYS A 30 -6.39 -3.33 1.67
C CYS A 30 -5.00 -3.97 1.48
N ILE A 31 -4.08 -3.61 2.35
CA ILE A 31 -2.73 -4.14 2.41
C ILE A 31 -2.52 -4.70 3.81
N LYS A 32 -2.09 -5.96 3.85
CA LYS A 32 -1.70 -6.64 5.09
C LYS A 32 -0.19 -6.77 5.13
N ILE A 33 0.41 -6.29 6.20
CA ILE A 33 1.84 -6.47 6.47
C ILE A 33 2.08 -7.91 6.91
N THR A 34 3.05 -8.56 6.29
CA THR A 34 3.38 -9.97 6.52
C THR A 34 4.76 -10.15 7.13
N GLU A 35 5.55 -9.08 7.23
CA GLU A 35 6.91 -9.13 7.79
C GLU A 35 7.24 -7.89 8.63
N GLY A 36 8.23 -8.02 9.51
CA GLY A 36 8.75 -6.93 10.32
C GLY A 36 7.94 -6.65 11.59
N LYS A 37 8.11 -5.44 12.13
CA LYS A 37 7.57 -5.01 13.44
C LYS A 37 6.04 -4.86 13.46
N PHE A 38 5.45 -4.65 12.28
CA PHE A 38 4.03 -4.38 12.08
C PHE A 38 3.28 -5.57 11.48
N ILE A 39 3.84 -6.77 11.60
CA ILE A 39 3.26 -8.01 11.06
C ILE A 39 1.81 -8.20 11.54
N GLY A 40 0.94 -8.53 10.59
CA GLY A 40 -0.48 -8.75 10.83
C GLY A 40 -1.34 -7.48 10.75
N THR A 41 -0.75 -6.28 10.73
CA THR A 41 -1.48 -5.03 10.52
C THR A 41 -2.10 -5.01 9.13
N ILE A 42 -3.39 -4.65 9.07
CA ILE A 42 -4.15 -4.46 7.84
C ILE A 42 -4.55 -2.99 7.77
N TYR A 43 -4.17 -2.33 6.69
CA TYR A 43 -4.51 -0.94 6.42
C TYR A 43 -4.91 -0.77 4.96
N HIS A 44 -5.49 0.36 4.61
CA HIS A 44 -5.70 0.74 3.21
C HIS A 44 -5.36 2.22 3.03
N TYR A 45 -4.93 2.57 1.82
CA TYR A 45 -4.77 3.97 1.45
C TYR A 45 -6.13 4.58 1.13
N GLY A 46 -6.32 5.81 1.58
CA GLY A 46 -7.43 6.65 1.20
C GLY A 46 -7.02 7.56 0.04
N LYS A 47 -7.01 8.86 0.30
CA LYS A 47 -6.62 9.85 -0.68
C LYS A 47 -5.10 9.91 -0.79
N VAL A 48 -4.59 9.71 -1.99
CA VAL A 48 -3.18 9.90 -2.33
C VAL A 48 -3.07 11.15 -3.20
N SER A 49 -2.15 12.04 -2.86
CA SER A 49 -1.95 13.31 -3.56
C SER A 49 -0.49 13.70 -3.54
N PHE A 50 0.02 14.11 -4.70
CA PHE A 50 1.35 14.68 -4.79
C PHE A 50 1.32 16.10 -4.26
N ALA A 51 2.33 16.48 -3.48
CA ALA A 51 2.55 17.89 -3.15
C ALA A 51 2.79 18.69 -4.44
N PRO A 52 2.50 20.00 -4.44
CA PRO A 52 2.82 20.85 -5.57
C PRO A 52 4.33 20.82 -5.84
N GLU A 53 4.72 20.98 -7.11
CA GLU A 53 6.12 20.99 -7.53
C GLU A 53 6.95 22.08 -6.83
N SER A 54 6.30 23.13 -6.36
CA SER A 54 6.92 24.17 -5.52
C SER A 54 7.47 23.66 -4.17
N GLU A 55 6.95 22.54 -3.66
CA GLU A 55 7.47 21.84 -2.46
C GLU A 55 8.51 20.76 -2.82
N MET A 56 8.85 20.58 -4.09
CA MET A 56 9.84 19.60 -4.52
C MET A 56 11.22 19.99 -3.96
N LYS A 57 11.77 19.14 -3.10
CA LYS A 57 13.11 19.32 -2.53
C LYS A 57 14.05 18.30 -3.14
N GLU A 58 15.18 18.77 -3.67
CA GLU A 58 16.24 17.91 -4.23
C GLU A 58 15.73 16.92 -5.30
N GLY A 59 14.76 17.33 -6.11
CA GLY A 59 14.18 16.47 -7.15
C GLY A 59 13.27 15.36 -6.65
N LYS A 60 12.89 15.36 -5.35
CA LYS A 60 11.91 14.46 -4.77
C LYS A 60 10.61 15.20 -4.52
N LEU A 61 9.52 14.72 -5.11
CA LEU A 61 8.18 15.28 -4.91
C LEU A 61 7.56 14.65 -3.67
N PRO A 62 7.29 15.41 -2.59
CA PRO A 62 6.70 14.83 -1.40
C PRO A 62 5.29 14.32 -1.71
N MET A 63 5.00 13.07 -1.33
CA MET A 63 3.69 12.47 -1.51
C MET A 63 2.93 12.55 -0.19
N LYS A 64 1.68 13.01 -0.25
CA LYS A 64 0.76 13.05 0.89
C LYS A 64 -0.29 11.96 0.67
N PHE A 65 -0.46 11.10 1.66
CA PHE A 65 -1.47 10.05 1.60
C PHE A 65 -2.19 9.93 2.93
N ASP A 66 -3.50 9.73 2.85
CA ASP A 66 -4.30 9.27 3.97
C ASP A 66 -4.24 7.75 4.02
N TYR A 67 -4.21 7.20 5.22
CA TYR A 67 -4.31 5.76 5.44
C TYR A 67 -5.30 5.49 6.57
N THR A 68 -5.93 4.32 6.53
CA THR A 68 -6.82 3.87 7.58
C THR A 68 -6.44 2.46 7.96
N VAL A 69 -6.20 2.26 9.26
CA VAL A 69 -5.85 0.95 9.80
C VAL A 69 -7.14 0.21 10.13
N ALA A 70 -7.42 -0.85 9.38
CA ALA A 70 -8.59 -1.70 9.60
C ALA A 70 -8.38 -2.70 10.75
N LEU A 71 -7.15 -3.20 10.88
CA LEU A 71 -6.78 -4.13 11.95
C LEU A 71 -5.34 -3.86 12.37
N ASN A 72 -5.14 -3.66 13.67
CA ASN A 72 -3.82 -3.55 14.27
C ASN A 72 -3.70 -4.60 15.37
N PRO A 73 -2.94 -5.70 15.16
CA PRO A 73 -2.70 -6.68 16.22
C PRO A 73 -1.55 -6.26 17.13
N THR A 74 -0.89 -5.14 16.85
CA THR A 74 0.24 -4.63 17.63
C THR A 74 -0.22 -3.64 18.70
N GLU A 75 0.54 -3.56 19.79
CA GLU A 75 0.33 -2.59 20.87
C GLU A 75 0.81 -1.17 20.51
N TYR A 76 1.33 -0.96 19.29
CA TYR A 76 1.89 0.32 18.87
C TYR A 76 0.81 1.27 18.34
N ASN A 77 0.94 2.56 18.68
CA ASN A 77 0.13 3.63 18.11
C ASN A 77 0.58 3.97 16.69
N LEU A 78 0.09 3.21 15.70
CA LEU A 78 0.49 3.36 14.29
C LEU A 78 0.21 4.77 13.72
N ASN A 79 -0.84 5.44 14.21
CA ASN A 79 -1.20 6.79 13.75
C ASN A 79 -0.13 7.85 14.03
N GLU A 80 0.63 7.68 15.12
CA GLU A 80 1.71 8.62 15.52
C GLU A 80 3.10 8.02 15.26
N ASN A 81 3.16 6.83 14.66
CA ASN A 81 4.41 6.11 14.45
C ASN A 81 5.02 6.48 13.10
N GLN A 82 6.01 7.37 13.12
CA GLN A 82 6.72 7.77 11.89
C GLN A 82 7.35 6.57 11.18
N GLU A 83 7.93 5.59 11.91
CA GLU A 83 8.50 4.38 11.28
C GLU A 83 7.44 3.61 10.47
N PHE A 84 6.20 3.53 10.96
CA PHE A 84 5.09 2.92 10.23
C PHE A 84 4.71 3.74 9.00
N ILE A 85 4.61 5.06 9.14
CA ILE A 85 4.25 5.97 8.05
C ILE A 85 5.30 5.91 6.92
N ASP A 86 6.58 5.94 7.26
CA ASP A 86 7.68 5.75 6.30
C ASP A 86 7.59 4.37 5.64
N TYR A 87 7.37 3.32 6.43
CA TYR A 87 7.27 1.94 5.92
C TYR A 87 6.13 1.75 4.91
N ILE A 88 4.93 2.28 5.22
CA ILE A 88 3.81 2.24 4.27
C ILE A 88 4.03 3.24 3.13
N GLY A 89 4.79 4.31 3.32
CA GLY A 89 5.20 5.22 2.25
C GLY A 89 6.10 4.54 1.21
N ASP A 90 7.09 3.77 1.66
CA ASP A 90 7.96 2.95 0.81
C ASP A 90 7.14 1.91 0.01
N ILE A 91 6.18 1.25 0.67
CA ILE A 91 5.27 0.32 -0.01
C ILE A 91 4.43 1.05 -1.07
N LEU A 92 3.87 2.21 -0.75
CA LEU A 92 3.08 3.01 -1.70
C LEU A 92 3.92 3.38 -2.92
N LEU A 93 5.16 3.82 -2.72
CA LEU A 93 6.06 4.15 -3.81
C LEU A 93 6.35 2.93 -4.69
N GLU A 94 6.65 1.78 -4.08
CA GLU A 94 6.87 0.51 -4.80
C GLU A 94 5.64 0.13 -5.65
N LEU A 95 4.44 0.31 -5.10
CA LEU A 95 3.17 0.08 -5.80
C LEU A 95 2.99 1.03 -6.99
N LEU A 96 3.26 2.32 -6.81
CA LEU A 96 3.18 3.29 -7.90
C LEU A 96 4.19 2.98 -9.00
N GLU A 97 5.44 2.67 -8.63
CA GLU A 97 6.47 2.26 -9.58
C GLU A 97 6.07 1.00 -10.34
N GLU A 98 5.48 0.01 -9.65
CA GLU A 98 4.97 -1.21 -10.27
C GLU A 98 3.82 -0.89 -11.23
N GLN A 99 2.88 0.00 -10.88
CA GLN A 99 1.80 0.43 -11.79
C GLN A 99 2.34 1.17 -13.02
N VAL A 100 3.32 2.06 -12.83
CA VAL A 100 3.96 2.81 -13.92
C VAL A 100 4.72 1.86 -14.85
N LYS A 101 5.48 0.90 -14.30
CA LYS A 101 6.21 -0.13 -15.09
C LYS A 101 5.28 -1.15 -15.74
N SER A 102 4.24 -1.58 -15.02
CA SER A 102 3.22 -2.53 -15.49
C SER A 102 2.39 -1.92 -16.61
N GLY A 103 2.35 -0.59 -16.70
CA GLY A 103 2.20 0.08 -17.98
C GLY A 103 1.00 -0.45 -18.74
N LYS A 104 -0.20 -0.08 -18.30
CA LYS A 104 -1.22 0.33 -19.26
C LYS A 104 -0.73 1.63 -19.92
N ALA A 105 0.42 1.54 -20.59
CA ALA A 105 0.81 2.41 -21.67
C ALA A 105 -0.28 2.17 -22.71
N ILE A 106 -1.32 3.00 -22.60
CA ILE A 106 -2.28 3.26 -23.65
C ILE A 106 -1.46 3.65 -24.89
N THR A 107 -1.11 2.65 -25.66
CA THR A 107 -0.91 2.75 -27.10
C THR A 107 -2.26 2.92 -27.77
#